data_AF-A0A7C4E7L1-F1
#
_entry.id   AF-A0A7C4E7L1-F1
#
_cell.length_a   1.000
_cell.length_b   1.000
_cell.length_c   1.000
_cell.angle_alpha   90.00
_cell.angle_beta   90.00
_cell.angle_gamma   90.00
#
_symmetry.space_group_name_H-M   'P 1'
#
loop_
_entity.id
_entity.type
_entity.pdbx_description
1 polymer ?
#
loop_
_entity_poly.entity_id
_entity_poly.type
_entity_poly.pdbx_seq_one_letter_code
_entity_poly.pdbx_strand_id
1 'polypeptide(L)' 'MIVRRRTWLYRLAGQCFPQSISFTDRVTAAMARRHLRSTVGNPLELWARNGNDVRQLHH' A
#
# COMPACT_ATOMS: atom_id res chain seq x y z
N MET A 1 -16.23 -7.66 -5.34
CA MET A 1 -14.98 -7.83 -6.11
C MET A 1 -13.78 -7.64 -5.18
N ILE A 2 -12.90 -8.63 -5.04
CA ILE A 2 -11.70 -8.52 -4.19
C ILE A 2 -10.58 -7.89 -5.00
N VAL A 3 -10.14 -6.69 -4.61
CA VAL A 3 -9.05 -5.98 -5.27
C VAL A 3 -7.72 -6.58 -4.84
N ARG A 4 -6.93 -7.05 -5.83
CA ARG A 4 -5.55 -7.49 -5.65
C ARG A 4 -4.61 -6.53 -6.36
N ARG A 5 -3.56 -6.07 -5.65
CA ARG A 5 -2.59 -5.09 -6.15
C ARG A 5 -1.18 -5.50 -5.73
N ARG A 6 -0.22 -5.12 -6.57
CA ARG A 6 1.20 -5.37 -6.34
C ARG A 6 1.81 -4.35 -5.39
N THR A 7 1.37 -3.09 -5.48
CA THR A 7 1.92 -2.00 -4.67
C THR A 7 0.80 -1.35 -3.86
N TRP A 8 1.11 -1.09 -2.58
CA TRP A 8 0.23 -0.44 -1.62
C TRP A 8 0.96 0.74 -1.00
N LEU A 9 0.22 1.80 -0.71
CA LEU A 9 0.68 2.91 0.10
C LEU A 9 0.17 2.73 1.52
N TYR A 10 1.00 2.99 2.51
CA TYR A 10 0.62 2.91 3.92
C TYR A 10 1.19 4.09 4.70
N ARG A 11 0.55 4.41 5.83
CA ARG A 11 1.07 5.40 6.78
C ARG A 11 0.94 4.87 8.19
N LEU A 12 2.04 4.92 8.94
CA LEU A 12 2.06 4.60 10.37
C LEU A 12 1.68 5.84 11.19
N ALA A 13 1.22 5.63 12.43
CA ALA A 13 1.00 6.73 13.36
C ALA A 13 2.33 7.47 13.60
N GLY A 14 2.31 8.79 13.51
CA GLY A 14 3.51 9.63 13.64
C GLY A 14 4.33 9.81 12.35
N GLN A 15 4.00 9.11 11.26
CA GLN A 15 4.62 9.40 9.95
C GLN A 15 3.95 10.59 9.28
N CYS A 16 4.75 11.56 8.85
CA CYS A 16 4.25 12.74 8.12
C CYS A 16 3.82 12.37 6.68
N PHE A 17 4.57 11.46 6.03
CA PHE A 17 4.36 11.09 4.63
C PHE A 17 4.04 9.60 4.46
N PRO A 18 3.19 9.22 3.48
CA PRO A 18 2.90 7.83 3.17
C PRO A 18 4.12 7.12 2.57
N GLN A 19 4.30 5.87 2.94
CA GLN A 19 5.32 4.96 2.43
C GLN A 19 4.72 3.98 1.44
N SER A 20 5.52 3.43 0.53
CA SER A 20 5.07 2.39 -0.40
C SER A 20 5.67 1.03 -0.07
N ILE A 21 4.87 -0.03 -0.23
CA ILE A 21 5.33 -1.41 -0.19
C ILE A 21 4.90 -2.14 -1.46
N SER A 22 5.81 -2.93 -2.03
CA SER A 22 5.58 -3.75 -3.22
C SER A 22 5.74 -5.22 -2.88
N PHE A 23 4.86 -6.04 -3.45
CA PHE A 23 4.83 -7.50 -3.28
C PHE A 23 5.22 -8.18 -4.59
N THR A 24 5.80 -9.37 -4.52
CA THR A 24 6.07 -10.18 -5.71
C THR A 24 4.77 -10.52 -6.43
N ASP A 25 3.77 -11.00 -5.69
CA ASP A 25 2.44 -11.33 -6.19
C ASP A 25 1.40 -10.23 -5.90
N ARG A 26 0.28 -10.26 -6.62
CA ARG A 26 -0.83 -9.34 -6.35
C ARG A 26 -1.56 -9.79 -5.08
N VAL A 27 -1.45 -9.01 -4.01
CA VAL A 27 -2.05 -9.31 -2.71
C VAL A 27 -3.29 -8.45 -2.44
N THR A 28 -4.16 -8.92 -1.55
CA THR A 28 -5.32 -8.16 -1.07
C THR A 28 -4.91 -7.13 -0.03
N ALA A 29 -5.78 -6.15 0.25
CA ALA A 29 -5.57 -5.18 1.33
C ALA A 29 -5.33 -5.87 2.69
N ALA A 30 -6.06 -6.95 2.97
CA ALA A 30 -5.93 -7.71 4.21
C ALA A 30 -4.55 -8.39 4.34
N MET A 31 -4.05 -8.98 3.25
CA MET A 31 -2.70 -9.56 3.22
C MET A 31 -1.63 -8.49 3.37
N ALA A 32 -1.77 -7.35 2.68
CA ALA A 32 -0.84 -6.23 2.82
C ALA A 32 -0.80 -5.70 4.26
N ARG A 33 -1.98 -5.50 4.89
CA ARG A 33 -2.08 -5.07 6.29
C ARG A 33 -1.48 -6.09 7.26
N ARG A 34 -1.70 -7.39 7.04
CA ARG A 34 -1.11 -8.46 7.85
C ARG A 34 0.41 -8.45 7.76
N HIS A 35 0.95 -8.30 6.54
CA HIS A 35 2.38 -8.21 6.32
C HIS A 35 2.97 -6.98 7.03
N LEU A 36 2.37 -5.80 6.85
CA LEU A 36 2.80 -4.57 7.50
C LEU A 36 2.83 -4.70 9.03
N ARG A 37 1.80 -5.30 9.64
CA ARG A 37 1.75 -5.56 11.09
C ARG A 37 2.91 -6.41 11.60
N SER A 38 3.39 -7.33 10.78
CA SER A 38 4.50 -8.23 11.15
C SER A 38 5.88 -7.61 10.93
N THR A 39 6.01 -6.57 10.09
CA THR A 39 7.31 -6.04 9.67
C THR A 39 7.58 -4.62 10.15
N VAL A 40 6.60 -3.73 10.04
CA VAL A 40 6.76 -2.29 10.33
C VAL A 40 5.76 -1.77 11.38
N GLY A 41 4.78 -2.59 11.76
CA GLY A 41 3.76 -2.24 12.76
C GLY A 41 2.37 -2.01 12.16
N ASN A 42 1.42 -1.55 12.98
CA ASN A 42 0.03 -1.41 12.57
C ASN A 42 -0.18 -0.13 11.72
N PRO A 43 -0.53 -0.24 10.43
CA PRO A 43 -0.79 0.92 9.59
C PRO A 43 -2.09 1.61 9.99
N LEU A 44 -2.01 2.93 10.20
CA LEU A 44 -3.15 3.82 10.40
C LEU A 44 -3.99 3.87 9.12
N GLU A 45 -3.32 4.04 7.99
CA GLU A 45 -3.94 4.12 6.67
C GLU A 45 -3.27 3.16 5.68
N LEU A 46 -4.07 2.68 4.72
CA LEU A 46 -3.65 1.78 3.65
C LEU A 46 -4.45 2.09 2.38
N TRP A 47 -3.75 2.44 1.32
CA TRP A 47 -4.34 2.77 0.02
C TRP A 47 -3.79 1.86 -1.08
N ALA A 48 -4.67 1.48 -2.01
CA ALA A 48 -4.26 0.79 -3.22
C ALA A 48 -3.61 1.80 -4.16
N ARG A 49 -2.33 1.61 -4.53
CA ARG A 49 -1.73 2.39 -5.61
C ARG A 49 -2.29 1.87 -6.94
N ASN A 50 -2.99 2.71 -7.69
CA ASN A 50 -3.50 2.32 -8.99
C ASN A 50 -2.36 2.41 -10.02
N GLY A 51 -2.28 1.48 -10.97
CA GLY A 51 -1.24 1.53 -12.02
C GLY A 51 -1.37 2.77 -12.93
N ASN A 52 -2.56 3.39 -12.96
CA ASN A 52 -2.82 4.61 -13.72
C ASN A 52 -2.34 5.90 -13.02
N ASP A 53 -2.10 5.91 -11.72
CA ASP A 53 -1.63 7.11 -11.00
C ASP A 53 -0.23 7.56 -11.46
N VAL A 54 0.60 6.64 -11.96
CA VAL A 54 1.95 6.96 -12.46
C VAL A 54 1.90 7.70 -13.80
N ARG A 55 0.77 7.65 -14.53
CA ARG A 55 0.62 8.35 -15.82
C ARG A 55 0.13 9.80 -15.70
N GLN A 56 -0.25 10.29 -14.52
CA GLN A 56 -0.79 11.64 -14.35
C GLN A 56 0.20 12.68 -13.79
N LEU A 57 1.46 12.30 -13.51
CA LEU A 57 2.50 13.23 -13.05
C LEU A 57 3.32 13.86 -14.20
N HIS A 58 2.93 13.65 -15.45
CA HIS A 58 3.46 14.36 -16.61
C HIS A 58 2.29 15.00 -17.38
N HIS A 59 1.92 16.23 -17.02
CA HIS A 59 1.24 17.15 -17.92
C HIS A 59 1.48 18.60 -17.50
#